data_AF-A0A9P8IGT2-F1
#
_entry.id   AF-A0A9P8IGT2-F1
#
_cell.length_a   1.000
_cell.length_b   1.000
_cell.length_c   1.000
_cell.angle_alpha   90.00
_cell.angle_beta   90.00
_cell.angle_gamma   90.00
#
_symmetry.space_group_name_H-M   'P 1'
#
loop_
_entity.id
_entity.type
_entity.pdbx_description
1 polymer ?
#
loop_
_entity_poly.entity_id
_entity_poly.type
_entity_poly.pdbx_seq_one_letter_code
_entity_poly.pdbx_strand_id
1 'polypeptide(L)'
;MACEIIIDRYHTDYGFGVRRGVFAALLGNGIFAQEGPALNHSRELLRKQFIRAQYQNHDHFREHVDNLIARLPINGVIDLQPLFFNFTLDTTTAFLLGRSVYSLRANIDQDSENRLFADSFNIAQEGLAKRFHLAPWHFLYSPPEFWRACSNVHCFVKRYIQERNLQHETKESYGFINQVAEESVGDKDLRDQLLNVLLAGRDTTACCLSWTLHVLT
;
A
#
# COMPACT_ATOMS: atom_id res chain seq x y z
N MET A 1 30.22 3.74 -4.55
CA MET A 1 30.78 3.94 -5.90
C MET A 1 30.04 3.13 -6.97
N ALA A 2 29.92 1.80 -6.87
CA ALA A 2 29.20 1.00 -7.90
C ALA A 2 27.69 1.32 -8.01
N CYS A 3 26.96 1.43 -6.89
CA CYS A 3 25.53 1.74 -6.91
C CYS A 3 25.22 3.13 -7.48
N GLU A 4 26.07 4.11 -7.19
CA GLU A 4 25.91 5.49 -7.67
C GLU A 4 26.08 5.57 -9.19
N ILE A 5 27.06 4.85 -9.74
CA ILE A 5 27.28 4.77 -11.19
C ILE A 5 26.10 4.11 -11.91
N ILE A 6 25.50 3.07 -11.33
CA ILE A 6 24.34 2.38 -11.90
C ILE A 6 23.09 3.27 -11.87
N ILE A 7 22.85 3.96 -10.74
CA ILE A 7 21.66 4.79 -10.55
C ILE A 7 21.72 6.09 -11.36
N ASP A 8 22.90 6.69 -11.52
CA ASP A 8 23.05 8.00 -12.16
C ASP A 8 23.41 7.88 -13.66
N ARG A 9 24.50 7.18 -13.98
CA ARG A 9 25.06 7.14 -15.35
C ARG A 9 24.45 6.08 -16.26
N TYR A 10 24.04 4.94 -15.73
CA TYR A 10 23.62 3.78 -16.52
C TYR A 10 22.15 3.40 -16.31
N HIS A 11 21.32 4.30 -15.76
CA HIS A 11 19.91 3.99 -15.48
C HIS A 11 19.10 3.58 -16.73
N THR A 12 19.55 3.94 -17.93
CA THR A 12 18.96 3.51 -19.22
C THR A 12 19.35 2.09 -19.62
N ASP A 13 20.47 1.57 -19.10
CA ASP A 13 21.06 0.29 -19.50
C ASP A 13 20.56 -0.86 -18.60
N TYR A 14 19.87 -0.53 -17.50
CA TYR A 14 19.31 -1.50 -16.56
C TYR A 14 17.78 -1.41 -16.51
N GLY A 15 17.12 -2.56 -16.63
CA GLY A 15 15.68 -2.73 -16.42
C GLY A 15 15.36 -3.49 -15.14
N PHE A 16 14.09 -3.49 -14.77
CA PHE A 16 13.48 -4.31 -13.73
C PHE A 16 13.29 -5.78 -14.13
N GLY A 17 13.41 -6.12 -15.42
CA GLY A 17 13.40 -7.50 -15.89
C GLY A 17 12.11 -8.26 -15.53
N VAL A 18 12.24 -9.35 -14.77
CA VAL A 18 11.09 -10.22 -14.39
C VAL A 18 10.11 -9.59 -13.41
N ARG A 19 10.42 -8.39 -12.89
CA ARG A 19 9.60 -7.68 -11.90
C ARG A 19 8.16 -7.52 -12.38
N ARG A 20 7.94 -7.18 -13.66
CA ARG A 20 6.59 -7.05 -14.21
C ARG A 20 5.78 -8.34 -14.06
N GLY A 21 6.38 -9.50 -14.36
CA GLY A 21 5.71 -10.81 -14.24
C GLY A 21 5.43 -11.23 -12.80
N VAL A 22 6.34 -10.88 -11.88
CA VAL A 22 6.21 -11.14 -10.44
C VAL A 22 5.07 -10.29 -9.84
N PHE A 23 5.12 -8.98 -10.07
CA PHE A 23 4.26 -7.99 -9.42
C PHE A 23 2.86 -7.86 -10.05
N ALA A 24 2.68 -8.25 -11.32
CA ALA A 24 1.40 -8.10 -12.02
C ALA A 24 0.20 -8.76 -11.31
N ALA A 25 0.42 -9.84 -10.55
CA ALA A 25 -0.66 -10.56 -9.88
C ALA A 25 -1.37 -9.73 -8.80
N LEU A 26 -0.61 -8.95 -8.01
CA LEU A 26 -1.16 -8.11 -6.94
C LEU A 26 -1.18 -6.63 -7.32
N LEU A 27 -0.08 -6.10 -7.86
CA LEU A 27 0.12 -4.67 -8.09
C LEU A 27 -0.18 -4.23 -9.53
N GLY A 28 -0.54 -5.17 -10.40
CA GLY A 28 -0.87 -4.89 -11.79
C GLY A 28 0.25 -4.15 -12.51
N ASN A 29 -0.12 -3.15 -13.32
CA ASN A 29 0.83 -2.36 -14.10
C ASN A 29 1.07 -0.99 -13.46
N GLY A 30 1.52 -0.94 -12.20
CA GLY A 30 1.85 0.31 -11.51
C GLY A 30 3.35 0.61 -11.43
N ILE A 31 3.72 1.59 -10.60
CA ILE A 31 5.08 2.14 -10.50
C ILE A 31 6.18 1.09 -10.25
N PHE A 32 5.88 -0.01 -9.58
CA PHE A 32 6.85 -1.08 -9.34
C PHE A 32 7.07 -2.02 -10.54
N ALA A 33 6.20 -1.98 -11.55
CA ALA A 33 6.23 -2.87 -12.71
C ALA A 33 6.48 -2.15 -14.04
N GLN A 34 6.37 -0.82 -14.07
CA GLN A 34 6.57 0.02 -15.24
C GLN A 34 8.03 0.45 -15.44
N GLU A 35 8.43 0.68 -16.68
CA GLU A 35 9.76 1.19 -17.06
C GLU A 35 9.64 2.36 -18.04
N GLY A 36 10.73 3.13 -18.19
CA GLY A 36 10.83 4.20 -19.19
C GLY A 36 9.77 5.31 -19.01
N PRO A 37 9.14 5.79 -20.11
CA PRO A 37 8.18 6.90 -20.05
C PRO A 37 6.99 6.66 -19.12
N ALA A 38 6.49 5.42 -19.02
CA ALA A 38 5.38 5.07 -18.15
C ALA A 38 5.75 5.24 -16.67
N LEU A 39 6.95 4.81 -16.29
CA LEU A 39 7.48 5.00 -14.94
C LEU A 39 7.62 6.48 -14.60
N ASN A 40 8.16 7.29 -15.52
CA ASN A 40 8.31 8.72 -15.33
C ASN A 40 6.96 9.42 -15.13
N HIS A 41 5.95 9.03 -15.91
CA HIS A 41 4.59 9.55 -15.76
C HIS A 41 4.01 9.22 -14.38
N SER A 42 4.06 7.94 -13.96
CA SER A 42 3.58 7.52 -12.64
C SER A 42 4.33 8.22 -11.49
N ARG A 43 5.66 8.41 -11.61
CA ARG A 43 6.47 9.14 -10.63
C ARG A 43 6.05 10.60 -10.51
N GLU A 44 5.84 11.28 -11.64
CA GLU A 44 5.45 12.68 -11.64
C GLU A 44 4.04 12.87 -11.08
N LEU A 45 3.11 11.98 -11.42
CA LEU A 45 1.76 11.93 -10.84
C LEU A 45 1.86 11.83 -9.31
N LEU A 46 2.51 10.79 -8.78
CA LEU A 46 2.64 10.58 -7.33
C LEU A 46 3.36 11.75 -6.64
N ARG A 47 4.42 12.29 -7.24
CA ARG A 47 5.17 13.42 -6.68
C ARG A 47 4.27 14.64 -6.45
N LYS A 48 3.44 15.00 -7.43
CA LYS A 48 2.49 16.12 -7.30
C LYS A 48 1.49 15.87 -6.18
N GLN A 49 1.02 14.64 -6.04
CA GLN A 49 0.07 14.27 -4.99
C GLN A 49 0.68 14.38 -3.59
N PHE A 50 1.90 13.85 -3.39
CA PHE A 50 2.57 13.91 -2.09
C PHE A 50 2.91 15.34 -1.65
N ILE A 51 3.33 16.21 -2.58
CA ILE A 51 3.58 17.62 -2.27
C ILE A 51 2.31 18.31 -1.77
N ARG A 52 1.15 18.01 -2.37
CA ARG A 52 -0.13 18.59 -1.94
C ARG A 52 -0.63 17.99 -0.63
N ALA A 53 -0.44 16.68 -0.44
CA ALA A 53 -0.77 15.98 0.79
C ALA A 53 -0.04 16.53 2.02
N GLN A 54 1.18 17.05 1.84
CA GLN A 54 1.96 17.68 2.92
C GLN A 54 1.25 18.90 3.55
N TYR A 55 0.28 19.50 2.85
CA TYR A 55 -0.50 20.64 3.33
C TYR A 55 -1.90 20.26 3.83
N GLN A 56 -2.25 18.96 3.82
CA GLN A 56 -3.53 18.48 4.33
C GLN A 56 -3.50 18.35 5.86
N ASN A 57 -4.65 18.54 6.49
CA ASN A 57 -4.76 18.59 7.94
C ASN A 57 -4.47 17.19 8.53
N HIS A 58 -3.47 17.09 9.40
CA HIS A 58 -2.99 15.82 9.97
C HIS A 58 -3.84 15.30 11.14
N ASP A 59 -4.97 15.95 11.43
CA ASP A 59 -5.85 15.57 12.55
C ASP A 59 -6.31 14.10 12.49
N HIS A 60 -6.40 13.53 11.29
CA HIS A 60 -6.71 12.10 11.09
C HIS A 60 -5.68 11.13 11.67
N PHE A 61 -4.41 11.53 11.82
CA PHE A 61 -3.39 10.66 12.42
C PHE A 61 -3.63 10.42 13.92
N ARG A 62 -4.27 11.37 14.61
CA ARG A 62 -4.52 11.28 16.05
C ARG A 62 -5.38 10.07 16.39
N GLU A 63 -6.45 9.85 15.64
CA GLU A 63 -7.33 8.69 15.83
C GLU A 63 -6.55 7.36 15.71
N HIS A 64 -5.65 7.25 14.73
CA HIS A 64 -4.86 6.03 14.52
C HIS A 64 -3.84 5.81 15.63
N VAL A 65 -3.25 6.88 16.17
CA VAL A 65 -2.34 6.82 17.33
C VAL A 65 -3.12 6.42 18.59
N ASP A 66 -4.29 7.00 18.82
CA ASP A 66 -5.15 6.64 19.96
C ASP A 66 -5.56 5.16 19.90
N ASN A 67 -5.90 4.65 18.71
CA ASN A 67 -6.18 3.23 18.48
C ASN A 67 -4.97 2.33 18.76
N LEU A 68 -3.76 2.76 18.40
CA LEU A 68 -2.52 2.04 18.69
C LEU A 68 -2.26 1.98 20.20
N ILE A 69 -2.34 3.12 20.89
CA ILE A 69 -2.12 3.21 22.34
C ILE A 69 -3.15 2.36 23.09
N ALA A 70 -4.41 2.34 22.65
CA ALA A 70 -5.44 1.51 23.26
C ALA A 70 -5.17 -0.01 23.17
N ARG A 71 -4.28 -0.45 22.27
CA ARG A 71 -3.83 -1.85 22.17
C ARG A 71 -2.63 -2.17 23.06
N LEU A 72 -1.96 -1.16 23.62
CA LEU A 72 -0.79 -1.36 24.48
C LEU A 72 -1.24 -1.76 25.89
N PRO A 73 -0.71 -2.87 26.45
CA PRO A 73 -1.01 -3.26 27.82
C PRO A 73 -0.33 -2.29 28.80
N ILE A 74 -0.96 -2.07 29.96
CA ILE A 74 -0.38 -1.25 31.03
C ILE A 74 0.92 -1.86 31.55
N ASN A 75 0.99 -3.19 31.60
CA ASN A 75 2.16 -3.96 32.04
C ASN A 75 2.34 -5.20 31.15
N GLY A 76 3.59 -5.57 30.87
CA GLY A 76 3.95 -6.80 30.17
C GLY A 76 4.81 -6.59 28.93
N VAL A 77 5.21 -7.69 28.30
CA VAL A 77 5.94 -7.70 27.03
C VAL A 77 4.93 -7.76 25.89
N ILE A 78 5.09 -6.90 24.90
CA ILE A 78 4.27 -6.89 23.69
C ILE A 78 5.15 -6.86 22.45
N ASP A 79 4.72 -7.56 21.41
CA ASP A 79 5.29 -7.42 20.08
C ASP A 79 4.65 -6.22 19.37
N LEU A 80 5.44 -5.16 19.17
CA LEU A 80 4.99 -3.93 18.52
C LEU A 80 4.97 -4.05 16.99
N GLN A 81 5.67 -5.02 16.40
CA GLN A 81 5.77 -5.11 14.94
C GLN A 81 4.39 -5.34 14.28
N PRO A 82 3.56 -6.32 14.70
CA PRO A 82 2.22 -6.49 14.15
C PRO A 82 1.33 -5.26 14.34
N LEU A 83 1.48 -4.56 15.47
CA LEU A 83 0.74 -3.33 15.73
C LEU A 83 1.15 -2.21 14.78
N PHE A 84 2.43 -2.08 14.45
CA PHE A 84 2.89 -1.11 13.46
C PHE A 84 2.41 -1.43 12.04
N PHE A 85 2.37 -2.71 11.64
CA PHE A 85 1.80 -3.09 10.35
C PHE A 85 0.31 -2.73 10.24
N ASN A 86 -0.45 -2.93 11.31
CA ASN A 86 -1.86 -2.53 11.37
C ASN A 86 -2.01 -1.00 11.41
N PHE A 87 -1.19 -0.29 12.20
CA PHE A 87 -1.16 1.18 12.26
C PHE A 87 -0.90 1.81 10.89
N THR A 88 0.10 1.30 10.16
CA THR A 88 0.46 1.84 8.86
C THR A 88 -0.54 1.43 7.78
N LEU A 89 -1.20 0.28 7.91
CA LEU A 89 -2.33 -0.08 7.07
C LEU A 89 -3.49 0.91 7.26
N ASP A 90 -3.82 1.22 8.52
CA ASP A 90 -4.94 2.11 8.86
C ASP A 90 -4.70 3.54 8.39
N THR A 91 -3.50 4.08 8.63
CA THR A 91 -3.11 5.44 8.21
C THR A 91 -2.97 5.55 6.70
N THR A 92 -2.37 4.55 6.03
CA THR A 92 -2.20 4.57 4.57
C THR A 92 -3.55 4.40 3.86
N THR A 93 -4.45 3.55 4.35
CA THR A 93 -5.80 3.43 3.78
C THR A 93 -6.64 4.67 4.01
N ALA A 94 -6.58 5.29 5.19
CA ALA A 94 -7.21 6.58 5.46
C ALA A 94 -6.69 7.67 4.50
N PHE A 95 -5.38 7.76 4.31
CA PHE A 95 -4.77 8.71 3.40
C PHE A 95 -5.16 8.49 1.93
N LEU A 96 -5.09 7.24 1.47
CA LEU A 96 -5.31 6.93 0.05
C LEU A 96 -6.80 6.89 -0.31
N LEU A 97 -7.64 6.30 0.54
CA LEU A 97 -9.05 6.03 0.23
C LEU A 97 -10.01 7.01 0.92
N GLY A 98 -9.50 7.90 1.79
CA GLY A 98 -10.30 8.76 2.65
C GLY A 98 -10.96 8.02 3.83
N ARG A 99 -10.75 6.71 3.95
CA ARG A 99 -11.34 5.86 5.00
C ARG A 99 -10.36 4.78 5.42
N SER A 100 -10.22 4.62 6.73
CA SER A 100 -9.38 3.58 7.32
C SER A 100 -10.08 2.22 7.33
N VAL A 101 -9.28 1.16 7.23
CA VAL A 101 -9.76 -0.22 7.43
C VAL A 101 -9.90 -0.59 8.91
N TYR A 102 -9.43 0.28 9.81
CA TYR A 102 -9.57 0.15 11.27
C TYR A 102 -9.11 -1.21 11.82
N SER A 103 -7.99 -1.71 11.30
CA SER A 103 -7.34 -2.95 11.73
C SER A 103 -6.86 -2.91 13.20
N LEU A 104 -6.60 -1.73 13.76
CA LEU A 104 -6.23 -1.57 15.17
C LEU A 104 -7.39 -1.36 16.14
N ARG A 105 -8.62 -1.12 15.68
CA ARG A 105 -9.71 -0.73 16.57
C ARG A 105 -10.03 -1.87 17.53
N ALA A 106 -9.87 -1.65 18.84
CA ALA A 106 -9.94 -2.70 19.87
C ALA A 106 -11.37 -3.00 20.33
N ASN A 107 -12.29 -2.05 20.19
CA ASN A 107 -13.60 -2.04 20.86
C ASN A 107 -14.80 -2.10 19.91
N ILE A 108 -14.57 -2.43 18.63
CA ILE A 108 -15.64 -2.62 17.65
C ILE A 108 -15.32 -3.90 16.89
N ASP A 109 -16.35 -4.69 16.59
CA ASP A 109 -16.22 -5.76 15.61
C ASP A 109 -15.72 -5.15 14.32
N GLN A 110 -14.44 -5.40 14.03
CA GLN A 110 -13.86 -5.00 12.76
C GLN A 110 -14.76 -5.54 11.65
N ASP A 111 -15.16 -4.65 10.76
CA ASP A 111 -15.93 -5.02 9.59
C ASP A 111 -15.30 -6.26 8.93
N SER A 112 -16.12 -7.29 8.72
CA SER A 112 -15.64 -8.59 8.24
C SER A 112 -14.88 -8.47 6.92
N GLU A 113 -15.22 -7.47 6.11
CA GLU A 113 -14.59 -7.22 4.82
C GLU A 113 -13.25 -6.50 4.99
N ASN A 114 -13.15 -5.57 5.94
CA ASN A 114 -11.88 -4.94 6.30
C ASN A 114 -10.88 -5.96 6.88
N ARG A 115 -11.36 -6.91 7.70
CA ARG A 115 -10.52 -8.01 8.20
C ARG A 115 -10.06 -8.91 7.05
N LEU A 116 -11.00 -9.34 6.21
CA LEU A 116 -10.70 -10.15 5.03
C LEU A 116 -9.68 -9.47 4.10
N PHE A 117 -9.79 -8.14 3.94
CA PHE A 117 -8.83 -7.36 3.18
C PHE A 117 -7.44 -7.37 3.80
N ALA A 118 -7.31 -7.08 5.10
CA ALA A 118 -6.03 -7.07 5.79
C ALA A 118 -5.32 -8.44 5.70
N ASP A 119 -6.06 -9.52 5.95
CA ASP A 119 -5.56 -10.89 5.87
C ASP A 119 -5.17 -11.26 4.43
N SER A 120 -6.03 -10.96 3.46
CA SER A 120 -5.75 -11.21 2.04
C SER A 120 -4.56 -10.39 1.56
N PHE A 121 -4.38 -9.16 2.05
CA PHE A 121 -3.24 -8.33 1.67
C PHE A 121 -1.93 -8.90 2.22
N ASN A 122 -1.90 -9.41 3.45
CA ASN A 122 -0.75 -10.12 4.02
C ASN A 122 -0.39 -11.38 3.22
N ILE A 123 -1.37 -12.24 2.92
CA ILE A 123 -1.17 -13.47 2.15
C ILE A 123 -0.66 -13.15 0.74
N ALA A 124 -1.25 -12.14 0.09
CA ALA A 124 -0.86 -11.74 -1.25
C ALA A 124 0.57 -11.18 -1.28
N GLN A 125 0.97 -10.39 -0.28
CA GLN A 125 2.35 -9.90 -0.16
C GLN A 125 3.36 -11.02 0.12
N GLU A 126 3.04 -11.97 1.01
CA GLU A 126 3.91 -13.11 1.27
C GLU A 126 4.12 -13.95 0.00
N GLY A 127 3.04 -14.20 -0.75
CA GLY A 127 3.12 -14.88 -2.03
C GLY A 127 3.92 -14.10 -3.06
N LEU A 128 3.76 -12.77 -3.10
CA LEU A 128 4.55 -11.90 -3.96
C LEU A 128 6.04 -11.92 -3.61
N ALA A 129 6.39 -11.93 -2.32
CA ALA A 129 7.75 -12.06 -1.85
C ALA A 129 8.35 -13.40 -2.27
N LYS A 130 7.64 -14.53 -2.09
CA LYS A 130 8.10 -15.85 -2.56
C LYS A 130 8.31 -15.89 -4.08
N ARG A 131 7.39 -15.32 -4.85
CA ARG A 131 7.53 -15.17 -6.32
C ARG A 131 8.72 -14.31 -6.70
N PHE A 132 9.00 -13.24 -5.94
CA PHE A 132 10.16 -12.38 -6.16
C PHE A 132 11.48 -13.13 -5.94
N HIS A 133 11.59 -13.93 -4.89
CA HIS A 133 12.78 -14.75 -4.62
C HIS A 133 13.01 -15.82 -5.70
N LEU A 134 11.94 -16.38 -6.29
CA LEU A 134 12.04 -17.33 -7.40
C LEU A 134 12.39 -16.66 -8.74
N ALA A 135 12.29 -15.32 -8.81
CA ALA A 135 12.64 -14.48 -9.95
C ALA A 135 12.16 -15.06 -11.30
N PRO A 136 12.98 -15.50 -12.28
CA PRO A 136 12.44 -15.99 -13.56
C PRO A 136 11.54 -17.21 -13.41
N TRP A 137 11.60 -17.94 -12.28
CA TRP A 137 10.81 -19.13 -11.99
C TRP A 137 9.60 -18.82 -11.10
N HIS A 138 9.19 -17.55 -11.01
CA HIS A 138 8.04 -17.10 -10.21
C HIS A 138 6.72 -17.82 -10.53
N PHE A 139 6.60 -18.42 -11.72
CA PHE A 139 5.43 -19.19 -12.14
C PHE A 139 5.30 -20.53 -11.37
N LEU A 140 6.39 -21.06 -10.80
CA LEU A 140 6.37 -22.29 -9.99
C LEU A 140 5.62 -22.08 -8.66
N TYR A 141 5.62 -20.86 -8.13
CA TYR A 141 4.81 -20.52 -6.96
C TYR A 141 3.46 -19.96 -7.41
N SER A 142 2.45 -20.83 -7.38
CA SER A 142 1.08 -20.52 -7.78
C SER A 142 0.02 -21.23 -6.92
N PRO A 143 0.06 -21.13 -5.58
CA PRO A 143 -0.97 -21.72 -4.74
C PRO A 143 -2.33 -21.00 -4.96
N PRO A 144 -3.46 -21.72 -4.85
CA PRO A 144 -4.79 -21.13 -5.06
C PRO A 144 -5.10 -20.02 -4.04
N GLU A 145 -4.57 -20.14 -2.83
CA GLU A 145 -4.72 -19.16 -1.75
C GLU A 145 -4.17 -17.78 -2.14
N PHE A 146 -2.99 -17.73 -2.78
CA PHE A 146 -2.39 -16.49 -3.26
C PHE A 146 -3.27 -15.78 -4.29
N TRP A 147 -3.83 -16.51 -5.25
CA TRP A 147 -4.70 -15.93 -6.27
C TRP A 147 -6.02 -15.45 -5.70
N ARG A 148 -6.58 -16.19 -4.73
CA ARG A 148 -7.80 -15.79 -4.00
C ARG A 148 -7.55 -14.52 -3.20
N ALA A 149 -6.41 -14.43 -2.52
CA ALA A 149 -5.99 -13.26 -1.78
C ALA A 149 -5.81 -12.03 -2.68
N CYS A 150 -5.10 -12.16 -3.81
CA CYS A 150 -4.99 -11.10 -4.82
C CYS A 150 -6.38 -10.64 -5.34
N SER A 151 -7.28 -11.60 -5.58
CA SER A 151 -8.65 -11.31 -6.04
C SER A 151 -9.45 -10.53 -4.99
N ASN A 152 -9.38 -10.93 -3.71
CA ASN A 152 -10.03 -10.24 -2.61
C ASN A 152 -9.54 -8.80 -2.46
N VAL A 153 -8.21 -8.59 -2.52
CA VAL A 153 -7.59 -7.25 -2.47
C VAL A 153 -8.07 -6.38 -3.64
N HIS A 154 -8.10 -6.95 -4.85
CA HIS A 154 -8.60 -6.24 -6.04
C HIS A 154 -10.08 -5.90 -5.94
N CYS A 155 -10.89 -6.81 -5.41
CA CYS A 155 -12.33 -6.62 -5.23
C CYS A 155 -12.60 -5.50 -4.22
N PHE A 156 -11.89 -5.51 -3.10
CA PHE A 156 -11.97 -4.49 -2.07
C PHE A 156 -11.70 -3.09 -2.63
N VAL A 157 -10.54 -2.88 -3.26
CA VAL A 157 -10.18 -1.56 -3.82
C VAL A 157 -11.13 -1.13 -4.93
N LYS A 158 -11.58 -2.06 -5.80
CA LYS A 158 -12.58 -1.75 -6.83
C LYS A 158 -13.90 -1.26 -6.23
N ARG A 159 -14.38 -1.92 -5.18
CA ARG A 159 -15.62 -1.51 -4.53
C ARG A 159 -15.47 -0.12 -3.89
N TYR A 160 -14.34 0.16 -3.26
CA TYR A 160 -14.04 1.52 -2.75
C TYR A 160 -14.06 2.58 -3.86
N ILE A 161 -13.47 2.29 -5.03
CA ILE A 161 -13.52 3.19 -6.19
C ILE A 161 -14.99 3.40 -6.64
N GLN A 162 -15.80 2.35 -6.68
CA GLN A 162 -17.21 2.41 -7.08
C GLN A 162 -18.07 3.18 -6.08
N GLU A 163 -17.94 2.92 -4.77
CA GLU A 163 -18.64 3.65 -3.71
C GLU A 163 -18.32 5.15 -3.77
N ARG A 164 -17.06 5.50 -4.04
CA ARG A 164 -16.64 6.89 -4.26
C ARG A 164 -17.30 7.52 -5.49
N ASN A 165 -17.41 6.80 -6.60
CA ASN A 165 -18.09 7.31 -7.80
C ASN A 165 -19.61 7.49 -7.59
N LEU A 166 -20.22 6.71 -6.69
CA LEU A 166 -21.64 6.84 -6.32
C LEU A 166 -21.88 8.00 -5.33
N GLN A 167 -20.92 8.28 -4.44
CA GLN A 167 -20.92 9.42 -3.53
C GLN A 167 -20.27 10.64 -4.18
N HIS A 168 -20.87 11.16 -5.24
CA HIS A 168 -20.60 12.53 -5.68
C HIS A 168 -20.89 13.47 -4.49
N GLU A 169 -19.88 14.05 -3.80
CA GLU A 169 -19.85 15.50 -3.44
C GLU A 169 -18.85 16.00 -2.37
N THR A 170 -18.16 15.22 -1.52
CA THR A 170 -17.30 15.85 -0.49
C THR A 170 -15.87 16.07 -0.97
N LYS A 171 -15.65 17.20 -1.68
CA LYS A 171 -14.34 17.66 -2.22
C LYS A 171 -13.19 17.75 -1.21
N GLU A 172 -13.46 17.78 0.09
CA GLU A 172 -12.44 18.07 1.11
C GLU A 172 -11.72 16.83 1.68
N SER A 173 -12.33 15.64 1.68
CA SER A 173 -11.74 14.45 2.35
C SER A 173 -11.01 13.47 1.43
N TYR A 174 -11.16 13.59 0.10
CA TYR A 174 -10.70 12.59 -0.88
C TYR A 174 -9.57 13.07 -1.79
N GLY A 175 -8.73 13.99 -1.32
CA GLY A 175 -7.77 14.71 -2.17
C GLY A 175 -6.82 13.82 -2.98
N PHE A 176 -6.29 12.75 -2.38
CA PHE A 176 -5.33 11.86 -3.07
C PHE A 176 -6.01 11.02 -4.16
N ILE A 177 -6.99 10.18 -3.81
CA ILE A 177 -7.68 9.31 -4.79
C ILE A 177 -8.35 10.10 -5.91
N ASN A 178 -8.93 11.28 -5.61
CA ASN A 178 -9.62 12.07 -6.61
C ASN A 178 -8.68 12.50 -7.73
N GLN A 179 -7.48 12.94 -7.36
CA GLN A 179 -6.51 13.45 -8.31
C GLN A 179 -5.82 12.32 -9.07
N VAL A 180 -5.55 11.17 -8.43
CA VAL A 180 -5.08 9.98 -9.14
C VAL A 180 -6.15 9.50 -10.14
N ALA A 181 -7.43 9.55 -9.77
CA ALA A 181 -8.53 9.15 -10.65
C ALA A 181 -8.68 10.08 -11.87
N GLU A 182 -8.39 11.38 -11.75
CA GLU A 182 -8.41 12.33 -12.87
C GLU A 182 -7.32 12.06 -13.91
N GLU A 183 -6.14 11.60 -13.47
CA GLU A 183 -5.01 11.29 -14.35
C GLU A 183 -5.01 9.82 -14.83
N SER A 184 -5.80 8.95 -14.21
CA SER A 184 -5.93 7.53 -14.59
C SER A 184 -6.86 7.29 -15.78
N VAL A 185 -6.47 6.38 -16.67
CA VAL A 185 -7.22 6.04 -17.90
C VAL A 185 -8.48 5.20 -17.61
N GLY A 186 -8.59 4.62 -16.41
CA GLY A 186 -9.80 3.92 -15.94
C GLY A 186 -9.61 3.20 -14.60
N ASP A 187 -10.67 2.57 -14.09
CA ASP A 187 -10.73 1.95 -12.75
C ASP A 187 -9.61 0.94 -12.49
N LYS A 188 -9.17 0.21 -13.52
CA LYS A 188 -8.07 -0.75 -13.39
C LYS A 188 -6.74 -0.04 -13.11
N ASP A 189 -6.46 1.02 -13.83
CA ASP A 189 -5.23 1.80 -13.67
C ASP A 189 -5.22 2.50 -12.31
N LEU A 190 -6.34 3.13 -11.94
CA LEU A 190 -6.51 3.73 -10.61
C LEU A 190 -6.28 2.72 -9.48
N ARG A 191 -6.90 1.53 -9.56
CA ARG A 191 -6.69 0.45 -8.60
C ARG A 191 -5.22 0.04 -8.52
N ASP A 192 -4.57 -0.15 -9.66
CA ASP A 192 -3.15 -0.55 -9.70
C ASP A 192 -2.28 0.52 -9.02
N GLN A 193 -2.48 1.82 -9.32
CA GLN A 193 -1.75 2.91 -8.67
C GLN A 193 -2.00 2.95 -7.15
N LEU A 194 -3.25 2.86 -6.69
CA LEU A 194 -3.59 2.85 -5.27
C LEU A 194 -2.92 1.69 -4.52
N LEU A 195 -2.90 0.49 -5.11
CA LEU A 195 -2.25 -0.68 -4.51
C LEU A 195 -0.73 -0.53 -4.43
N ASN A 196 -0.11 0.10 -5.43
CA ASN A 196 1.32 0.37 -5.40
C ASN A 196 1.67 1.35 -4.27
N VAL A 197 0.89 2.42 -4.10
CA VAL A 197 1.12 3.38 -3.01
C VAL A 197 0.83 2.76 -1.65
N LEU A 198 -0.23 1.95 -1.53
CA LEU A 198 -0.57 1.26 -0.30
C LEU A 198 0.55 0.33 0.17
N LEU A 199 1.10 -0.48 -0.74
CA LEU A 199 2.23 -1.35 -0.46
C LEU A 199 3.47 -0.55 -0.03
N ALA A 200 3.77 0.54 -0.73
CA ALA A 200 4.89 1.40 -0.40
C ALA A 200 4.76 2.03 1.00
N GLY A 201 3.58 2.55 1.33
CA GLY A 201 3.32 3.26 2.59
C GLY A 201 3.24 2.35 3.82
N ARG A 202 2.64 1.16 3.68
CA ARG A 202 2.42 0.25 4.80
C ARG A 202 3.73 -0.33 5.35
N ASP A 203 4.43 -1.10 4.52
CA ASP A 203 5.48 -2.00 5.00
C ASP A 203 6.76 -1.25 5.36
N THR A 204 7.13 -0.26 4.55
CA THR A 204 8.35 0.52 4.77
C THR A 204 8.27 1.33 6.06
N THR A 205 7.11 1.96 6.30
CA THR A 205 6.84 2.72 7.53
C THR A 205 6.75 1.81 8.75
N ALA A 206 6.10 0.64 8.63
CA ALA A 206 5.97 -0.29 9.75
C ALA A 206 7.32 -0.83 10.20
N CYS A 207 8.17 -1.22 9.23
CA CYS A 207 9.54 -1.63 9.49
C CYS A 207 10.36 -0.49 10.10
N CYS A 208 10.23 0.73 9.58
CA CYS A 208 10.94 1.89 10.12
C CYS A 208 10.57 2.13 11.58
N LEU A 209 9.28 2.17 11.93
CA LEU A 209 8.81 2.35 13.31
C LEU A 209 9.31 1.23 14.23
N SER A 210 9.26 -0.02 13.76
CA SER A 210 9.73 -1.19 14.50
C SER A 210 11.22 -1.06 14.83
N TRP A 211 12.05 -0.72 13.84
CA TRP A 211 13.49 -0.54 14.03
C TRP A 211 13.81 0.68 14.89
N THR A 212 13.10 1.79 14.71
CA THR A 212 13.31 3.00 15.53
C THR A 212 13.09 2.70 17.00
N LEU A 213 11.99 2.04 17.37
CA LEU A 213 11.77 1.69 18.77
C LEU A 213 12.75 0.63 19.27
N HIS A 214 13.10 -0.36 18.45
CA HIS A 214 14.10 -1.35 18.82
C HIS A 214 15.46 -0.73 19.15
N VAL A 215 15.87 0.32 18.43
CA VAL A 215 17.13 1.03 18.68
C VAL A 215 17.04 1.97 19.90
N LEU A 216 15.85 2.42 20.26
CA LEU A 216 15.64 3.31 21.41
C LEU A 216 15.54 2.55 22.75
N THR A 217 15.27 1.25 22.72
CA THR A 217 15.18 0.36 23.89
C THR A 217 16.47 -0.39 24.12
#